data_AF-A0A834ZDX8-F1
#
_entry.id   AF-A0A834ZDX8-F1
#
_cell.length_a   1.000
_cell.length_b   1.000
_cell.length_c   1.000
_cell.angle_alpha   90.00
_cell.angle_beta   90.00
_cell.angle_gamma   90.00
#
_symmetry.space_group_name_H-M   'P 1'
#
loop_
_entity.id
_entity.type
_entity.pdbx_description
1 polymer ?
#
loop_
_entity_poly.entity_id
_entity_poly.type
_entity_poly.pdbx_seq_one_letter_code
_entity_poly.pdbx_strand_id
1 'polypeptide(L)'
;MWKDMMENKVEPTPYVHIRHVYLVKRKRDDADAGIGCTNCSGNTCSEDCVCRVQCISCSKACRCSEMCTNRPFRKDKKVKVVKTQFCGWGVEAAESIKKEDFVIEYIGEVIDDTLCEQRLWDIKFRGDQNFYMCEIRKDFTIDATFKGNASRFLNHSCDPNCKLEKWQVEGETRVGVFAARSIKVGESLTYDYRFVHFGPKVRCCCGAPNCQGYLGTKRKIDKLELCWGSKRRRSSVACLAIIHQ
;
A
#
# COMPACT_ATOMS: atom_id res chain seq x y z
N MET A 1 40.13 -4.01 26.08
CA MET A 1 39.03 -4.96 26.33
C MET A 1 37.87 -4.18 26.94
N TRP A 2 37.20 -3.37 26.10
CA TRP A 2 36.11 -2.51 26.53
C TRP A 2 34.79 -3.21 26.26
N LYS A 3 34.00 -3.22 27.32
CA LYS A 3 32.76 -3.96 27.54
C LYS A 3 31.77 -3.77 26.41
N ASP A 4 31.19 -4.89 25.98
CA ASP A 4 29.92 -4.99 25.29
C ASP A 4 28.87 -4.10 25.96
N MET A 5 28.66 -2.90 25.42
CA MET A 5 27.39 -2.22 25.57
C MET A 5 26.46 -2.92 24.58
N MET A 6 25.74 -3.92 25.08
CA MET A 6 24.59 -4.46 24.36
C MET A 6 23.62 -3.30 24.10
N GLU A 7 23.63 -2.79 22.87
CA GLU A 7 22.51 -2.07 22.31
C GLU A 7 21.29 -2.98 22.49
N ASN A 8 20.42 -2.63 23.45
CA ASN A 8 19.09 -3.22 23.53
C ASN A 8 18.47 -3.00 22.14
N LYS A 9 18.41 -4.06 21.33
CA LYS A 9 17.78 -4.04 20.02
C LYS A 9 16.31 -3.78 20.24
N VAL A 10 15.92 -2.52 20.21
CA VAL A 10 14.51 -2.11 20.22
C VAL A 10 13.91 -2.72 18.96
N GLU A 11 12.86 -3.54 19.10
CA GLU A 11 12.16 -4.16 17.98
C GLU A 11 10.73 -3.58 17.86
N PRO A 12 10.10 -3.61 16.66
CA PRO A 12 8.71 -3.20 16.53
C PRO A 12 7.78 -4.12 17.32
N THR A 13 6.60 -3.60 17.66
CA THR A 13 5.54 -4.41 18.29
C THR A 13 5.32 -5.69 17.46
N PRO A 14 5.24 -6.86 18.10
CA PRO A 14 5.08 -8.12 17.40
C PRO A 14 3.84 -8.11 16.48
N TYR A 15 4.00 -8.67 15.29
CA TYR A 15 2.92 -8.93 14.35
C TYR A 15 3.18 -10.27 13.67
N VAL A 16 2.12 -10.91 13.19
CA VAL A 16 2.27 -12.20 12.50
C VAL A 16 2.61 -11.94 11.04
N HIS A 17 3.78 -12.42 10.60
CA HIS A 17 4.10 -12.44 9.18
C HIS A 17 3.19 -13.45 8.47
N ILE A 18 2.42 -12.99 7.49
CA ILE A 18 1.51 -13.84 6.72
C ILE A 18 1.81 -13.78 5.23
N ARG A 19 1.25 -14.73 4.49
CA ARG A 19 0.89 -14.55 3.08
C ARG A 19 -0.63 -14.36 3.06
N HIS A 20 -1.15 -13.48 2.21
CA HIS A 20 -2.59 -13.29 1.86
C HIS A 20 -3.61 -14.06 2.72
N VAL A 21 -4.32 -13.37 3.62
CA VAL A 21 -5.41 -13.97 4.41
C VAL A 21 -6.68 -13.14 4.24
N TYR A 22 -7.69 -13.74 3.59
CA TYR A 22 -9.04 -13.18 3.53
C TYR A 22 -9.84 -13.68 4.74
N LEU A 23 -10.35 -12.76 5.58
CA LEU A 23 -11.23 -13.13 6.70
C LEU A 23 -12.70 -13.21 6.29
N VAL A 24 -13.08 -12.48 5.25
CA VAL A 24 -14.43 -12.51 4.68
C VAL A 24 -14.48 -13.52 3.52
N LYS A 25 -15.43 -14.46 3.57
CA LYS A 25 -15.65 -15.41 2.46
C LYS A 25 -16.03 -14.64 1.20
N ARG A 26 -15.20 -14.75 0.16
CA ARG A 26 -15.52 -14.22 -1.18
C ARG A 26 -16.28 -15.28 -1.97
N LYS A 27 -17.37 -14.89 -2.66
CA LYS A 27 -17.78 -15.63 -3.87
C LYS A 27 -16.68 -15.37 -4.90
N ARG A 28 -15.89 -16.39 -5.26
CA ARG A 28 -15.01 -16.28 -6.43
C ARG A 28 -15.94 -16.17 -7.63
N ASP A 29 -15.86 -15.06 -8.36
CA ASP A 29 -16.49 -15.00 -9.67
C ASP A 29 -15.63 -15.87 -10.59
N ASP A 30 -16.18 -16.99 -11.06
CA ASP A 30 -15.47 -17.98 -11.89
C ASP A 30 -14.93 -17.39 -13.22
N ALA A 31 -15.37 -16.18 -13.58
CA ALA A 31 -14.90 -15.43 -14.75
C ALA A 31 -13.45 -14.88 -14.62
N ASP A 32 -12.86 -14.90 -13.42
CA ASP A 32 -11.62 -14.17 -13.11
C ASP A 32 -10.32 -15.01 -13.32
N ALA A 33 -10.44 -16.33 -13.48
CA ALA A 33 -9.30 -17.23 -13.66
C ALA A 33 -8.53 -17.03 -15.00
N GLY A 34 -9.11 -16.29 -15.94
CA GLY A 34 -8.52 -15.95 -17.24
C GLY A 34 -7.91 -14.54 -17.32
N ILE A 35 -7.90 -13.76 -16.24
CA ILE A 35 -7.40 -12.38 -16.27
C ILE A 35 -5.87 -12.37 -16.39
N GLY A 36 -5.39 -11.94 -17.56
CA GLY A 36 -3.98 -11.84 -17.89
C GLY A 36 -3.68 -12.34 -19.30
N CYS A 37 -2.66 -11.75 -19.92
CA CYS A 37 -2.37 -11.99 -21.32
C CYS A 37 -1.88 -13.42 -21.55
N THR A 38 -2.55 -14.19 -22.41
CA THR A 38 -2.17 -15.56 -22.79
C THR A 38 -1.33 -15.61 -24.08
N ASN A 39 -1.41 -14.59 -24.94
CA ASN A 39 -0.66 -14.52 -26.20
C ASN A 39 -0.13 -13.09 -26.44
N CYS A 40 1.02 -12.76 -25.86
CA CYS A 40 1.67 -11.47 -26.08
C CYS A 40 2.47 -11.50 -27.39
N SER A 41 2.44 -10.42 -28.14
CA SER A 41 3.05 -10.28 -29.47
C SER A 41 4.59 -10.32 -29.51
N GLY A 42 5.26 -10.42 -28.35
CA GLY A 42 6.73 -10.36 -28.25
C GLY A 42 7.30 -11.27 -27.14
N ASN A 43 8.63 -11.37 -27.10
CA ASN A 43 9.36 -12.27 -26.19
C ASN A 43 9.37 -11.80 -24.72
N THR A 44 9.07 -10.52 -24.47
CA THR A 44 9.06 -9.92 -23.13
C THR A 44 7.89 -8.96 -22.96
N CYS A 45 7.19 -9.09 -21.85
CA CYS A 45 6.02 -8.29 -21.51
C CYS A 45 6.44 -6.98 -20.79
N SER A 46 7.00 -6.03 -21.55
CA SER A 46 7.52 -4.73 -21.07
C SER A 46 6.41 -3.67 -20.92
N GLU A 47 6.74 -2.38 -21.08
CA GLU A 47 5.84 -1.23 -20.90
C GLU A 47 4.62 -1.27 -21.83
N ASP A 48 4.77 -1.75 -23.06
CA ASP A 48 3.70 -1.81 -24.07
C ASP A 48 2.72 -2.97 -23.88
N CYS A 49 2.89 -3.76 -22.82
CA CYS A 49 1.97 -4.85 -22.53
C CYS A 49 0.60 -4.30 -22.12
N VAL A 50 -0.45 -4.59 -22.89
CA VAL A 50 -1.83 -4.17 -22.60
C VAL A 50 -2.24 -4.53 -21.17
N CYS A 51 -1.87 -5.73 -20.70
CA CYS A 51 -2.14 -6.13 -19.33
C CYS A 51 -1.43 -5.22 -18.30
N ARG A 52 -0.16 -4.84 -18.53
CA ARG A 52 0.57 -3.92 -17.64
C ARG A 52 -0.11 -2.57 -17.55
N VAL A 53 -0.49 -1.99 -18.69
CA VAL A 53 -1.16 -0.68 -18.76
C VAL A 53 -2.49 -0.69 -17.98
N GLN A 54 -3.15 -1.84 -17.89
CA GLN A 54 -4.39 -2.04 -17.13
C GLN A 54 -4.16 -2.52 -15.68
N CYS A 55 -2.92 -2.54 -15.19
CA CYS A 55 -2.55 -3.12 -13.90
C CYS A 55 -3.04 -4.58 -13.72
N ILE A 56 -2.92 -5.38 -14.78
CA ILE A 56 -3.23 -6.80 -14.80
C ILE A 56 -1.92 -7.57 -14.93
N SER A 57 -1.64 -8.45 -13.97
CA SER A 57 -0.51 -9.38 -14.05
C SER A 57 -0.76 -10.41 -15.14
N CYS A 58 0.29 -10.72 -15.91
CA CYS A 58 0.22 -11.82 -16.87
C CYS A 58 -0.04 -13.15 -16.14
N SER A 59 -0.97 -13.94 -16.67
CA SER A 59 -1.28 -15.28 -16.16
C SER A 59 -0.09 -16.22 -16.38
N LYS A 60 -0.06 -17.36 -15.67
CA LYS A 60 0.96 -18.42 -15.88
C LYS A 60 1.00 -18.95 -17.32
N ALA A 61 -0.12 -18.88 -18.03
CA ALA A 61 -0.26 -19.30 -19.43
C ALA A 61 0.32 -18.29 -20.44
N CYS A 62 0.82 -17.14 -19.99
CA CYS A 62 1.50 -16.19 -20.87
C CYS A 62 2.68 -16.85 -21.60
N ARG A 63 2.72 -16.69 -22.94
CA ARG A 63 3.79 -17.20 -23.81
C ARG A 63 5.09 -16.39 -23.76
N CYS A 64 5.09 -15.20 -23.15
CA CYS A 64 6.34 -14.58 -22.69
C CYS A 64 7.03 -15.65 -21.83
N SER A 65 8.29 -16.01 -22.14
CA SER A 65 9.06 -17.03 -21.41
C SER A 65 9.09 -16.78 -19.88
N GLU A 66 9.82 -17.59 -19.10
CA GLU A 66 10.02 -17.32 -17.66
C GLU A 66 10.56 -15.91 -17.35
N MET A 67 11.07 -15.20 -18.35
CA MET A 67 11.52 -13.81 -18.31
C MET A 67 10.38 -12.76 -18.44
N CYS A 68 9.11 -13.17 -18.37
CA CYS A 68 7.97 -12.24 -18.37
C CYS A 68 8.11 -11.20 -17.23
N THR A 69 8.36 -9.95 -17.59
CA THR A 69 8.51 -8.85 -16.62
C THR A 69 7.17 -8.32 -16.10
N ASN A 70 6.02 -8.73 -16.66
CA ASN A 70 4.68 -8.33 -16.22
C ASN A 70 4.06 -9.32 -15.22
N ARG A 71 4.88 -9.82 -14.29
CA ARG A 71 4.46 -10.61 -13.13
C ARG A 71 5.10 -10.04 -11.85
N PRO A 72 4.81 -8.77 -11.50
CA PRO A 72 5.58 -8.02 -10.50
C PRO A 72 5.56 -8.66 -9.10
N PHE A 73 4.44 -9.24 -8.68
CA PHE A 73 4.22 -9.84 -7.34
C PHE A 73 4.96 -11.17 -7.11
N ARG A 74 5.88 -11.58 -7.99
CA ARG A 74 6.68 -12.80 -7.83
C ARG A 74 7.80 -12.65 -6.80
N LYS A 75 8.37 -11.45 -6.68
CA LYS A 75 9.57 -11.21 -5.88
C LYS A 75 9.58 -9.77 -5.36
N ASP A 76 9.55 -9.66 -4.04
CA ASP A 76 9.77 -8.40 -3.35
C ASP A 76 11.23 -7.93 -3.49
N LYS A 77 11.42 -6.63 -3.43
CA LYS A 77 12.73 -6.01 -3.23
C LYS A 77 13.19 -6.20 -1.81
N LYS A 78 14.50 -6.19 -1.61
CA LYS A 78 15.12 -6.19 -0.29
C LYS A 78 14.87 -4.86 0.39
N VAL A 79 14.25 -4.91 1.56
CA VAL A 79 13.98 -3.74 2.41
C VAL A 79 14.42 -4.01 3.84
N LYS A 80 14.66 -2.94 4.60
CA LYS A 80 15.05 -3.00 6.01
C LYS A 80 14.08 -2.18 6.85
N VAL A 81 13.57 -2.75 7.94
CA VAL A 81 12.78 -2.01 8.93
C VAL A 81 13.73 -1.29 9.88
N VAL A 82 13.51 0.01 10.08
CA VAL A 82 14.40 0.88 10.86
C VAL A 82 13.63 1.75 11.84
N LYS A 83 14.22 2.07 12.99
CA LYS A 83 13.63 3.03 13.92
C LYS A 83 13.88 4.43 13.41
N THR A 84 12.82 5.21 13.27
CA THR A 84 12.88 6.63 12.86
C THR A 84 12.85 7.54 14.08
N GLN A 85 13.31 8.78 13.90
CA GLN A 85 13.36 9.77 14.98
C GLN A 85 11.97 10.23 15.44
N PHE A 86 11.02 10.41 14.51
CA PHE A 86 9.73 11.06 14.79
C PHE A 86 8.48 10.24 14.42
N CYS A 87 8.62 9.23 13.56
CA CYS A 87 7.47 8.51 12.96
C CYS A 87 7.40 7.05 13.42
N GLY A 88 8.01 6.71 14.57
CA GLY A 88 8.07 5.33 15.03
C GLY A 88 8.99 4.49 14.14
N TRP A 89 8.44 3.47 13.48
CA TRP A 89 9.19 2.55 12.62
C TRP A 89 9.03 2.94 11.14
N GLY A 90 10.04 2.68 10.34
CA GLY A 90 10.11 3.02 8.92
C GLY A 90 10.70 1.88 8.10
N VAL A 91 10.72 2.06 6.78
CA VAL A 91 11.33 1.12 5.84
C VAL A 91 12.37 1.85 5.00
N GLU A 92 13.53 1.25 4.81
CA GLU A 92 14.59 1.70 3.90
C GLU A 92 14.84 0.66 2.80
N ALA A 93 15.27 1.13 1.63
CA ALA A 93 15.72 0.26 0.56
C ALA A 93 17.04 -0.45 0.93
N ALA A 94 17.08 -1.78 0.86
CA ALA A 94 18.29 -2.57 1.06
C ALA A 94 18.95 -3.02 -0.26
N GLU A 95 18.40 -2.59 -1.39
CA GLU A 95 19.00 -2.69 -2.73
C GLU A 95 18.56 -1.48 -3.58
N SER A 96 19.23 -1.25 -4.72
CA SER A 96 18.81 -0.21 -5.67
C SER A 96 17.50 -0.59 -6.36
N ILE A 97 16.56 0.35 -6.41
CA ILE A 97 15.23 0.14 -6.98
C ILE A 97 15.06 1.12 -8.14
N LYS A 98 14.70 0.63 -9.33
CA LYS A 98 14.46 1.49 -10.50
C LYS A 98 13.05 2.07 -10.44
N LYS A 99 12.82 3.18 -11.14
CA LYS A 99 11.46 3.70 -11.36
C LYS A 99 10.55 2.60 -11.91
N GLU A 100 9.30 2.56 -11.46
CA GLU A 100 8.27 1.56 -11.78
C GLU A 100 8.54 0.13 -11.28
N ASP A 101 9.66 -0.13 -10.60
CA ASP A 101 9.87 -1.43 -9.97
C ASP A 101 8.81 -1.67 -8.88
N PHE A 102 8.26 -2.89 -8.88
CA PHE A 102 7.54 -3.42 -7.73
C PHE A 102 8.52 -3.56 -6.56
N VAL A 103 8.11 -3.05 -5.39
CA VAL A 103 8.91 -3.01 -4.18
C VAL A 103 8.48 -4.10 -3.21
N ILE A 104 7.23 -4.05 -2.76
CA ILE A 104 6.68 -4.99 -1.80
C ILE A 104 5.16 -4.96 -1.92
N GLU A 105 4.52 -6.08 -1.66
CA GLU A 105 3.07 -6.11 -1.55
C GLU A 105 2.60 -5.53 -0.20
N TYR A 106 1.52 -4.74 -0.22
CA TYR A 106 0.84 -4.33 1.01
C TYR A 106 -0.12 -5.42 1.46
N ILE A 107 0.29 -6.24 2.44
CA ILE A 107 -0.48 -7.39 2.91
C ILE A 107 -1.02 -7.18 4.33
N GLY A 108 -2.19 -7.77 4.58
CA GLY A 108 -2.85 -7.81 5.87
C GLY A 108 -4.10 -8.66 5.81
N GLU A 109 -4.95 -8.55 6.83
CA GLU A 109 -6.25 -9.19 6.85
C GLU A 109 -7.22 -8.40 5.97
N VAL A 110 -7.85 -9.05 5.00
CA VAL A 110 -8.90 -8.40 4.20
C VAL A 110 -10.22 -8.46 4.95
N ILE A 111 -10.73 -7.29 5.33
CA ILE A 111 -11.94 -7.08 6.15
C ILE A 111 -12.96 -6.23 5.40
N ASP A 112 -14.23 -6.34 5.80
CA ASP A 112 -15.31 -5.49 5.30
C ASP A 112 -15.40 -4.15 6.06
N ASP A 113 -16.27 -3.26 5.60
CA ASP A 113 -16.42 -1.92 6.19
C ASP A 113 -16.92 -1.98 7.65
N THR A 114 -17.80 -2.94 7.97
CA THR A 114 -18.32 -3.12 9.34
C THR A 114 -17.21 -3.48 10.32
N LEU A 115 -16.38 -4.48 9.98
CA LEU A 115 -15.26 -4.88 10.82
C LEU A 115 -14.14 -3.82 10.82
N CYS A 116 -13.96 -3.10 9.71
CA CYS A 116 -13.03 -1.98 9.64
C CYS A 116 -13.41 -0.87 10.63
N GLU A 117 -14.68 -0.47 10.65
CA GLU A 117 -15.18 0.52 11.61
C GLU A 117 -15.00 0.05 13.05
N GLN A 118 -15.37 -1.19 13.36
CA GLN A 118 -15.18 -1.77 14.70
C GLN A 118 -13.71 -1.68 15.14
N ARG A 119 -12.77 -2.12 14.29
CA ARG A 119 -11.34 -2.10 14.62
C ARG A 119 -10.79 -0.68 14.78
N LEU A 120 -11.27 0.28 13.98
CA LEU A 120 -10.88 1.68 14.12
C LEU A 120 -11.34 2.26 15.47
N TRP A 121 -12.53 1.90 15.94
CA TRP A 121 -12.98 2.25 17.28
C TRP A 121 -12.13 1.60 18.38
N ASP A 122 -11.83 0.31 18.28
CA ASP A 122 -10.98 -0.39 19.24
C ASP A 122 -9.56 0.21 19.34
N ILE A 123 -8.96 0.57 18.19
CA ILE A 123 -7.68 1.28 18.12
C ILE A 123 -7.78 2.63 18.83
N LYS A 124 -8.83 3.40 18.56
CA LYS A 124 -9.08 4.69 19.19
C LYS A 124 -9.26 4.58 20.71
N PHE A 125 -10.04 3.61 21.19
CA PHE A 125 -10.29 3.42 22.63
C PHE A 125 -9.04 2.94 23.39
N ARG A 126 -8.17 2.17 22.73
CA ARG A 126 -6.86 1.79 23.29
C ARG A 126 -5.84 2.92 23.28
N GLY A 127 -6.12 4.02 22.58
CA GLY A 127 -5.19 5.15 22.43
C GLY A 127 -4.03 4.86 21.47
N ASP A 128 -4.18 3.87 20.59
CA ASP A 128 -3.18 3.52 19.59
C ASP A 128 -2.98 4.69 18.62
N GLN A 129 -1.72 5.00 18.31
CA GLN A 129 -1.36 6.13 17.45
C GLN A 129 -1.16 5.75 15.98
N ASN A 130 -1.02 4.45 15.69
CA ASN A 130 -0.71 3.94 14.36
C ASN A 130 -1.91 3.22 13.75
N PHE A 131 -2.20 3.53 12.50
CA PHE A 131 -3.31 2.95 11.74
C PHE A 131 -2.75 2.27 10.49
N TYR A 132 -3.15 1.03 10.24
CA TYR A 132 -2.58 0.19 9.18
C TYR A 132 -3.60 -0.22 8.12
N MET A 133 -4.63 0.61 7.91
CA MET A 133 -5.74 0.38 7.00
C MET A 133 -5.42 0.85 5.58
N CYS A 134 -5.63 -0.01 4.57
CA CYS A 134 -5.48 0.32 3.16
C CYS A 134 -6.70 -0.14 2.34
N GLU A 135 -7.45 0.79 1.76
CA GLU A 135 -8.65 0.49 0.99
C GLU A 135 -8.32 -0.18 -0.36
N ILE A 136 -8.86 -1.38 -0.60
CA ILE A 136 -8.71 -2.09 -1.88
C ILE A 136 -9.79 -1.67 -2.87
N ARG A 137 -11.04 -1.63 -2.42
CA ARG A 137 -12.21 -1.21 -3.20
C ARG A 137 -13.33 -0.92 -2.20
N LYS A 138 -14.46 -0.44 -2.71
CA LYS A 138 -15.67 -0.28 -1.89
C LYS A 138 -15.96 -1.59 -1.14
N ASP A 139 -16.24 -1.50 0.15
CA ASP A 139 -16.58 -2.59 1.05
C ASP A 139 -15.40 -3.54 1.42
N PHE A 140 -14.15 -3.26 0.99
CA PHE A 140 -12.98 -4.10 1.31
C PHE A 140 -11.72 -3.29 1.63
N THR A 141 -11.20 -3.53 2.84
CA THR A 141 -9.98 -2.89 3.37
C THR A 141 -8.96 -3.94 3.80
N ILE A 142 -7.68 -3.68 3.56
CA ILE A 142 -6.57 -4.44 4.14
C ILE A 142 -6.24 -3.83 5.50
N ASP A 143 -6.35 -4.63 6.55
CA ASP A 143 -5.88 -4.27 7.89
C ASP A 143 -4.58 -5.02 8.21
N ALA A 144 -3.47 -4.28 8.24
CA ALA A 144 -2.15 -4.81 8.60
C ALA A 144 -1.80 -4.63 10.09
N THR A 145 -2.77 -4.37 10.96
CA THR A 145 -2.55 -4.10 12.39
C THR A 145 -1.92 -5.29 13.09
N PHE A 146 -2.50 -6.49 12.96
CA PHE A 146 -2.05 -7.71 13.66
C PHE A 146 -1.28 -8.70 12.77
N LYS A 147 -1.58 -8.72 11.48
CA LYS A 147 -0.96 -9.62 10.51
C LYS A 147 -0.56 -8.83 9.28
N GLY A 148 0.66 -9.03 8.78
CA GLY A 148 1.16 -8.24 7.66
C GLY A 148 2.60 -8.60 7.25
N ASN A 149 3.27 -7.70 6.54
CA ASN A 149 4.71 -7.74 6.29
C ASN A 149 5.34 -6.36 6.60
N ALA A 150 6.56 -6.12 6.11
CA ALA A 150 7.26 -4.85 6.31
C ALA A 150 6.53 -3.63 5.70
N SER A 151 5.60 -3.81 4.76
CA SER A 151 4.87 -2.71 4.10
C SER A 151 4.10 -1.84 5.10
N ARG A 152 3.66 -2.42 6.22
CA ARG A 152 2.93 -1.71 7.28
C ARG A 152 3.74 -0.58 7.94
N PHE A 153 5.07 -0.61 7.79
CA PHE A 153 5.98 0.40 8.32
C PHE A 153 6.36 1.47 7.28
N LEU A 154 5.84 1.41 6.05
CA LEU A 154 6.08 2.45 5.06
C LEU A 154 5.45 3.76 5.54
N ASN A 155 6.28 4.77 5.75
CA ASN A 155 5.83 6.06 6.28
C ASN A 155 5.21 6.96 5.21
N HIS A 156 4.46 7.94 5.67
CA HIS A 156 3.98 9.01 4.81
C HIS A 156 5.10 9.97 4.42
N SER A 157 5.08 10.42 3.17
CA SER A 157 5.76 11.65 2.76
C SER A 157 4.83 12.53 1.92
N CYS A 158 4.94 13.84 2.11
CA CYS A 158 4.33 14.81 1.21
C CYS A 158 5.07 14.88 -0.13
N ASP A 159 6.29 14.37 -0.24
CA ASP A 159 7.02 14.17 -1.50
C ASP A 159 7.52 12.71 -1.57
N PRO A 160 6.63 11.75 -1.89
CA PRO A 160 6.94 10.34 -1.78
C PRO A 160 7.79 9.82 -2.93
N ASN A 161 8.57 8.77 -2.67
CA ASN A 161 9.31 8.03 -3.70
C ASN A 161 8.64 6.70 -4.10
N CYS A 162 7.54 6.32 -3.44
CA CYS A 162 6.71 5.17 -3.79
C CYS A 162 5.24 5.57 -4.00
N LYS A 163 4.51 4.73 -4.75
CA LYS A 163 3.07 4.82 -4.98
C LYS A 163 2.41 3.46 -4.72
N LEU A 164 1.15 3.50 -4.30
CA LEU A 164 0.31 2.29 -4.19
C LEU A 164 -0.46 2.08 -5.48
N GLU A 165 -0.43 0.86 -6.00
CA GLU A 165 -1.20 0.47 -7.18
C GLU A 165 -2.02 -0.79 -6.90
N LYS A 166 -3.25 -0.79 -7.41
CA LYS A 166 -4.16 -1.94 -7.36
C LYS A 166 -3.96 -2.75 -8.63
N TRP A 167 -3.65 -4.03 -8.47
CA TRP A 167 -3.37 -4.94 -9.57
C TRP A 167 -4.30 -6.16 -9.53
N GLN A 168 -4.77 -6.62 -10.68
CA GLN A 168 -5.39 -7.94 -10.78
C GLN A 168 -4.30 -9.01 -10.96
N VAL A 169 -4.27 -9.98 -10.06
CA VAL A 169 -3.26 -11.05 -10.03
C VAL A 169 -3.98 -12.37 -9.76
N GLU A 170 -4.02 -13.27 -10.76
CA GLU A 170 -4.69 -14.57 -10.65
C GLU A 170 -6.16 -14.47 -10.17
N GLY A 171 -6.86 -13.43 -10.64
CA GLY A 171 -8.25 -13.14 -10.26
C GLY A 171 -8.45 -12.60 -8.84
N GLU A 172 -7.40 -12.01 -8.28
CA GLU A 172 -7.44 -11.32 -6.99
C GLU A 172 -6.90 -9.91 -7.14
N THR A 173 -7.63 -8.94 -6.60
CA THR A 173 -7.13 -7.57 -6.50
C THR A 173 -6.12 -7.49 -5.36
N ARG A 174 -4.89 -7.11 -5.71
CA ARG A 174 -3.74 -6.99 -4.81
C ARG A 174 -3.26 -5.54 -4.79
N VAL A 175 -2.68 -5.10 -3.68
CA VAL A 175 -2.14 -3.74 -3.55
C VAL A 175 -0.62 -3.83 -3.49
N GLY A 176 0.05 -3.36 -4.53
CA GLY A 176 1.51 -3.31 -4.59
C GLY A 176 2.06 -1.92 -4.31
N VAL A 177 3.24 -1.87 -3.70
CA VAL A 177 4.05 -0.66 -3.57
C VAL A 177 5.01 -0.63 -4.75
N PHE A 178 4.97 0.43 -5.56
CA PHE A 178 5.82 0.63 -6.73
C PHE A 178 6.66 1.89 -6.58
N ALA A 179 7.88 1.87 -7.10
CA ALA A 179 8.77 3.03 -7.06
C ALA A 179 8.30 4.12 -8.06
N ALA A 180 8.09 5.34 -7.58
CA ALA A 180 7.70 6.49 -8.40
C ALA A 180 8.91 7.17 -9.10
N ARG A 181 10.12 6.89 -8.59
CA ARG A 181 11.41 7.28 -9.16
C ARG A 181 12.45 6.20 -8.83
N SER A 182 13.65 6.32 -9.37
CA SER A 182 14.78 5.48 -8.90
C SER A 182 15.13 5.82 -7.45
N ILE A 183 15.44 4.79 -6.66
CA ILE A 183 15.70 4.86 -5.21
C ILE A 183 17.04 4.16 -4.91
N LYS A 184 17.92 4.84 -4.19
CA LYS A 184 19.23 4.31 -3.76
C LYS A 184 19.09 3.47 -2.49
N VAL A 185 20.09 2.62 -2.25
CA VAL A 185 20.22 1.87 -1.00
C VAL A 185 20.29 2.84 0.18
N GLY A 186 19.56 2.55 1.26
CA GLY A 186 19.48 3.37 2.46
C GLY A 186 18.47 4.52 2.40
N GLU A 187 17.87 4.81 1.24
CA GLU A 187 16.78 5.80 1.19
C GLU A 187 15.52 5.26 1.88
N SER A 188 14.87 6.10 2.68
CA SER A 188 13.56 5.79 3.28
C SER A 188 12.50 5.65 2.19
N LEU A 189 11.73 4.57 2.25
CA LEU A 189 10.62 4.30 1.35
C LEU A 189 9.34 4.90 1.92
N THR A 190 8.68 5.76 1.15
CA THR A 190 7.51 6.51 1.60
C THR A 190 6.46 6.63 0.50
N TYR A 191 5.19 6.68 0.87
CA TYR A 191 4.08 6.94 -0.05
C TYR A 191 3.12 7.99 0.49
N ASP A 192 2.31 8.59 -0.38
CA ASP A 192 1.24 9.47 0.08
C ASP A 192 0.06 8.63 0.59
N TYR A 193 -0.20 8.70 1.90
CA TYR A 193 -1.29 7.98 2.54
C TYR A 193 -2.66 8.40 2.00
N ARG A 194 -2.79 9.58 1.36
CA ARG A 194 -4.08 10.14 0.94
C ARG A 194 -5.14 10.04 2.05
N PHE A 195 -4.66 10.26 3.28
CA PHE A 195 -5.32 9.87 4.51
C PHE A 195 -6.70 10.52 4.64
N VAL A 196 -7.74 9.71 4.86
CA VAL A 196 -9.05 10.20 5.31
C VAL A 196 -9.00 10.25 6.83
N HIS A 197 -9.11 11.44 7.41
CA HIS A 197 -8.93 11.61 8.85
C HIS A 197 -10.01 10.89 9.67
N PHE A 198 -9.58 9.94 10.50
CA PHE A 198 -10.33 9.38 11.62
C PHE A 198 -9.57 9.71 12.91
N GLY A 199 -10.13 10.58 13.75
CA GLY A 199 -9.49 11.02 15.01
C GLY A 199 -8.79 12.39 14.94
N PRO A 200 -7.91 12.70 15.91
CA PRO A 200 -7.28 14.01 16.04
C PRO A 200 -6.27 14.29 14.91
N LYS A 201 -6.01 15.57 14.64
CA LYS A 201 -5.04 15.98 13.63
C LYS A 201 -3.63 15.51 13.99
N VAL A 202 -3.01 14.74 13.10
CA VAL A 202 -1.63 14.24 13.27
C VAL A 202 -0.66 15.13 12.49
N ARG A 203 0.34 15.68 13.18
CA ARG A 203 1.39 16.50 12.55
C ARG A 203 2.22 15.65 11.60
N CYS A 204 2.48 16.16 10.41
CA CYS A 204 3.35 15.51 9.43
C CYS A 204 4.82 15.84 9.71
N CYS A 205 5.64 14.82 9.94
CA CYS A 205 7.07 14.93 10.20
C CYS A 205 7.93 14.40 9.03
N CYS A 206 7.41 14.45 7.79
CA CYS A 206 8.10 13.86 6.64
C CYS A 206 9.36 14.62 6.17
N GLY A 207 9.55 15.86 6.61
CA GLY A 207 10.71 16.69 6.25
C GLY A 207 10.73 17.22 4.81
N ALA A 208 9.73 16.90 3.99
CA ALA A 208 9.67 17.38 2.61
C ALA A 208 9.52 18.93 2.56
N PRO A 209 10.20 19.63 1.62
CA PRO A 209 10.08 21.09 1.48
C PRO A 209 8.64 21.57 1.23
N ASN A 210 7.82 20.75 0.58
CA ASN A 210 6.42 20.98 0.27
C ASN A 210 5.45 20.31 1.28
N CYS A 211 5.90 20.04 2.50
CA CYS A 211 5.10 19.40 3.54
C CYS A 211 3.81 20.17 3.83
N GLN A 212 2.68 19.47 3.90
CA GLN A 212 1.36 20.05 4.18
C GLN A 212 1.09 20.27 5.68
N GLY A 213 2.07 20.01 6.55
CA GLY A 213 2.02 20.23 7.99
C GLY A 213 1.23 19.16 8.78
N TYR A 214 0.16 18.60 8.22
CA TYR A 214 -0.66 17.55 8.85
C TYR A 214 -1.03 16.45 7.87
N LEU A 215 -1.08 15.21 8.36
CA LEU A 215 -1.55 14.07 7.56
C LEU A 215 -3.00 14.31 7.12
N GLY A 216 -3.37 13.89 5.90
CA GLY A 216 -4.75 14.00 5.39
C GLY A 216 -5.19 15.38 4.90
N THR A 217 -4.31 16.38 4.91
CA THR A 217 -4.58 17.68 4.29
C THR A 217 -4.60 17.52 2.77
N LYS A 218 -5.73 17.82 2.12
CA LYS A 218 -5.82 17.77 0.65
C LYS A 218 -4.93 18.86 0.04
N ARG A 219 -4.03 18.48 -0.86
CA ARG A 219 -3.34 19.43 -1.75
C ARG A 219 -4.39 20.22 -2.53
N LYS A 220 -4.28 21.56 -2.58
CA LYS A 220 -4.98 22.36 -3.59
C LYS A 220 -4.35 21.99 -4.93
N ILE A 221 -5.01 21.13 -5.70
CA ILE A 221 -4.60 20.84 -7.07
C ILE A 221 -5.07 22.03 -7.91
N ASP A 222 -4.13 22.85 -8.40
CA ASP A 222 -4.41 23.74 -9.53
C ASP A 222 -4.83 22.86 -10.71
N LYS A 223 -5.99 23.18 -11.30
CA LYS A 223 -6.64 22.41 -12.37
C LYS A 223 -5.63 21.95 -13.44
N LEU A 224 -5.25 20.68 -13.39
CA LEU A 224 -4.73 19.96 -14.54
C LEU A 224 -5.82 19.00 -15.00
N GLU A 225 -6.25 19.17 -16.26
CA GLU A 225 -7.33 18.40 -16.86
C GLU A 225 -6.96 16.92 -16.98
N LEU A 226 -7.56 16.10 -16.11
CA LEU A 226 -7.70 14.66 -16.30
C LEU A 226 -9.09 14.42 -16.92
N CYS A 227 -9.12 14.13 -18.22
CA CYS A 227 -10.30 13.62 -18.90
C CYS A 227 -10.67 12.25 -18.32
N TRP A 228 -11.50 12.24 -17.27
CA TRP A 228 -12.28 11.07 -16.90
C TRP A 228 -13.70 11.28 -17.43
N GLY A 229 -14.07 10.43 -18.38
CA GLY A 229 -15.38 10.44 -19.03
C GLY A 229 -16.52 10.49 -18.02
N SER A 230 -17.45 11.41 -18.29
CA SER A 230 -18.86 11.40 -17.90
C SER A 230 -19.22 11.13 -16.43
N LYS A 231 -19.32 12.24 -15.68
CA LYS A 231 -20.30 12.56 -14.61
C LYS A 231 -21.03 11.37 -13.97
N ARG A 232 -20.73 11.09 -12.69
CA ARG A 232 -21.77 10.70 -11.71
C ARG A 232 -21.58 11.44 -10.39
N ARG A 233 -22.69 12.03 -9.93
CA ARG A 233 -22.90 12.80 -8.70
C ARG A 233 -22.29 12.10 -7.48
N ARG A 234 -21.51 12.84 -6.69
CA ARG A 234 -21.40 12.57 -5.25
C ARG A 234 -22.77 12.82 -4.63
N SER A 235 -23.48 11.75 -4.26
CA SER A 235 -24.55 11.84 -3.27
C SER A 235 -23.90 11.89 -1.89
N SER A 236 -24.02 13.04 -1.26
CA SER A 236 -23.83 13.25 0.17
C SER A 236 -24.83 12.42 0.96
N VAL A 237 -24.39 11.29 1.50
CA VAL A 237 -24.97 10.61 2.67
C VAL A 237 -23.73 10.15 3.45
N ALA A 238 -23.18 10.92 4.39
CA ALA A 238 -23.70 11.10 5.74
C ALA A 238 -24.13 9.76 6.37
N CYS A 239 -23.18 8.92 6.77
CA CYS A 239 -23.33 8.22 8.06
C CYS A 239 -22.81 9.17 9.13
N LEU A 240 -23.63 10.19 9.41
CA LEU A 240 -23.64 10.87 10.69
C LEU A 240 -24.54 10.03 11.59
N ALA A 241 -23.97 9.39 12.60
CA ALA A 241 -24.66 9.19 13.86
C ALA A 241 -24.12 10.27 14.82
N ILE A 242 -24.93 11.31 15.03
CA ILE A 242 -24.80 12.30 16.10
C ILE A 242 -25.68 11.80 17.25
N ILE A 243 -25.21 11.89 18.51
CA ILE A 243 -25.89 12.49 19.68
C ILE A 243 -25.40 11.93 21.04
N HIS A 244 -24.89 12.86 21.87
CA HIS A 244 -24.82 13.03 23.34
C HIS A 244 -24.33 11.88 24.25
N GLN A 245 -23.51 12.12 25.28
CA GLN A 245 -23.43 13.29 26.19
C GLN A 245 -22.04 13.91 26.29
#